data_AF-A0A238YJA9-F1
#
_entry.id   AF-A0A238YJA9-F1
#
_cell.length_a   1.000
_cell.length_b   1.000
_cell.length_c   1.000
_cell.angle_alpha   90.00
_cell.angle_beta   90.00
_cell.angle_gamma   90.00
#
_symmetry.space_group_name_H-M   'P 1'
#
loop_
_entity.id
_entity.type
_entity.pdbx_description
1 polymer ?
#
loop_
_entity_poly.entity_id
_entity_poly.type
_entity_poly.pdbx_seq_one_letter_code
_entity_poly.pdbx_strand_id
1 'polypeptide(L)'
;MTRSDDPQSADLAQLTRIPLNTADPICQVCGQPLHEGDDITAYAYRAAGEPAYAIGYIMCGADVHEHPIVFTRGVREYVLTGHVGACSNTRTQSTTFVLLDPIPVVTSPTTTAEPHVHPDAPTPRNPTHPPQKEPTPLLTAVREHARSDGGCPREGSE
;
A
#
# COMPACT_ATOMS: atom_id res chain seq x y z
N MET A 1 -26.97 -23.83 -9.98
CA MET A 1 -26.25 -22.63 -10.45
C MET A 1 -25.49 -22.08 -9.25
N THR A 2 -24.26 -22.55 -9.05
CA THR A 2 -23.37 -22.07 -8.00
C THR A 2 -22.96 -20.65 -8.36
N ARG A 3 -23.54 -19.68 -7.66
CA ARG A 3 -23.07 -18.30 -7.65
C ARG A 3 -21.70 -18.36 -6.98
N SER A 4 -20.63 -18.43 -7.77
CA SER A 4 -19.30 -18.10 -7.28
C SER A 4 -19.35 -16.62 -6.94
N ASP A 5 -19.76 -16.29 -5.72
CA ASP A 5 -19.45 -15.00 -5.10
C ASP A 5 -17.93 -15.01 -4.86
N ASP A 6 -17.19 -14.79 -5.94
CA ASP A 6 -15.74 -14.71 -5.91
C ASP A 6 -15.37 -13.43 -5.13
N PRO A 7 -14.82 -13.54 -3.91
CA PRO A 7 -14.54 -12.39 -3.07
C PRO A 7 -13.61 -11.39 -3.77
N GLN A 8 -12.74 -11.87 -4.66
CA GLN A 8 -11.85 -11.04 -5.45
C GLN A 8 -12.60 -10.13 -6.45
N SER A 9 -13.67 -10.65 -7.05
CA SER A 9 -14.52 -9.90 -7.99
C SER A 9 -15.29 -8.77 -7.28
N ALA A 10 -15.78 -9.02 -6.07
CA ALA A 10 -16.46 -7.99 -5.25
C ALA A 10 -15.48 -6.89 -4.79
N ASP A 11 -14.24 -7.25 -4.46
CA ASP A 11 -13.20 -6.29 -4.10
C ASP A 11 -12.77 -5.43 -5.30
N LEU A 12 -12.58 -6.02 -6.48
CA LEU A 12 -12.26 -5.27 -7.71
C LEU A 12 -13.35 -4.27 -8.11
N ALA A 13 -14.62 -4.60 -7.85
CA ALA A 13 -15.72 -3.67 -8.08
C ALA A 13 -15.61 -2.42 -7.21
N GLN A 14 -15.09 -2.52 -5.97
CA GLN A 14 -14.85 -1.36 -5.09
C GLN A 14 -13.62 -0.54 -5.50
N LEU A 15 -12.64 -1.19 -6.14
CA LEU A 15 -11.42 -0.55 -6.62
C LEU A 15 -11.62 0.19 -7.94
N THR A 16 -12.65 -0.18 -8.71
CA THR A 16 -13.06 0.55 -9.91
C THR A 16 -13.62 1.92 -9.53
N ARG A 17 -13.07 2.99 -10.13
CA ARG A 17 -13.42 4.40 -9.87
C ARG A 17 -13.13 4.88 -8.44
N ILE A 18 -12.24 4.21 -7.72
CA ILE A 18 -11.73 4.72 -6.44
C ILE A 18 -11.02 6.07 -6.66
N PRO A 19 -11.24 7.10 -5.82
CA PRO A 19 -10.57 8.38 -5.96
C PRO A 19 -9.06 8.26 -5.70
N LEU A 20 -8.25 8.96 -6.49
CA LEU A 20 -6.80 9.03 -6.31
C LEU A 20 -6.38 9.92 -5.13
N ASN A 21 -7.35 10.47 -4.39
CA ASN A 21 -7.17 11.32 -3.19
C ASN A 21 -6.31 12.58 -3.39
N THR A 22 -6.22 13.06 -4.64
CA THR A 22 -5.54 14.32 -4.97
C THR A 22 -6.23 14.99 -6.17
N ALA A 23 -6.22 16.33 -6.18
CA ALA A 23 -6.67 17.12 -7.31
C ALA A 23 -5.59 17.24 -8.40
N ASP A 24 -4.32 17.07 -8.03
CA ASP A 24 -3.17 17.16 -8.92
C ASP A 24 -2.37 15.85 -8.77
N PRO A 25 -2.74 14.78 -9.49
CA PRO A 25 -2.03 13.51 -9.37
C PRO A 25 -0.62 13.66 -9.94
N ILE A 26 0.36 13.27 -9.14
CA ILE A 26 1.77 13.25 -9.51
C ILE A 26 2.33 11.85 -9.23
N CYS A 27 3.26 11.39 -10.05
CA CYS A 27 4.02 10.19 -9.74
C CYS A 27 4.85 10.43 -8.48
N GLN A 28 4.66 9.62 -7.44
CA GLN A 28 5.40 9.79 -6.18
C GLN A 28 6.89 9.42 -6.27
N VAL A 29 7.33 8.81 -7.37
CA VAL A 29 8.73 8.44 -7.60
C VAL A 29 9.49 9.51 -8.39
N CYS A 30 8.96 9.92 -9.55
CA CYS A 30 9.66 10.85 -10.44
C CYS A 30 9.09 12.28 -10.43
N GLY A 31 7.96 12.51 -9.75
CA GLY A 31 7.31 13.81 -9.63
C GLY A 31 6.62 14.30 -10.92
N GLN A 32 6.56 13.47 -11.97
CA GLN A 32 5.87 13.86 -13.20
C GLN A 32 4.36 14.01 -12.95
N PRO A 33 3.72 15.06 -13.50
CA PRO A 33 2.27 15.21 -13.43
C PRO A 33 1.60 14.06 -14.21
N LEU A 34 0.52 13.54 -13.64
CA LEU A 34 -0.32 12.54 -14.25
C LEU A 34 -1.59 13.23 -14.75
N HIS A 35 -2.03 12.85 -15.93
CA HIS A 35 -3.21 13.40 -16.59
C HIS A 35 -4.23 12.29 -16.83
N GLU A 36 -5.46 12.68 -17.11
CA GLU A 36 -6.48 11.74 -17.56
C GLU A 36 -5.99 10.95 -18.78
N GLY A 37 -6.15 9.64 -18.73
CA GLY A 37 -5.67 8.69 -19.73
C GLY A 37 -4.27 8.12 -19.47
N ASP A 38 -3.48 8.71 -18.57
CA ASP A 38 -2.15 8.19 -18.26
C ASP A 38 -2.24 6.84 -17.55
N ASP A 39 -1.45 5.87 -18.02
CA ASP A 39 -1.26 4.60 -17.32
C ASP A 39 -0.57 4.83 -15.97
N ILE A 40 -1.07 4.15 -14.95
CA ILE A 40 -0.55 4.25 -13.59
C ILE A 40 -0.49 2.89 -12.90
N THR A 41 0.36 2.82 -11.88
CA THR A 41 0.25 1.84 -10.82
C THR A 41 -0.21 2.52 -9.54
N ALA A 42 -1.25 1.98 -8.91
CA ALA A 42 -1.79 2.44 -7.65
C ALA A 42 -1.67 1.36 -6.56
N TYR A 43 -1.32 1.78 -5.36
CA TYR A 43 -1.45 0.96 -4.16
C TYR A 43 -2.72 1.32 -3.42
N ALA A 44 -3.58 0.32 -3.23
CA ALA A 44 -4.83 0.43 -2.51
C ALA A 44 -4.81 -0.45 -1.25
N TYR A 45 -5.36 0.05 -0.16
CA TYR A 45 -5.41 -0.68 1.10
C TYR A 45 -6.77 -0.51 1.78
N ARG A 46 -7.15 -1.51 2.58
CA ARG A 46 -8.32 -1.50 3.46
C ARG A 46 -7.97 -2.19 4.76
N ALA A 47 -7.93 -1.44 5.86
CA ALA A 47 -7.71 -2.03 7.18
C ALA A 47 -8.88 -2.94 7.59
N ALA A 48 -8.61 -3.93 8.44
CA ALA A 48 -9.66 -4.77 8.98
C ALA A 48 -10.72 -3.93 9.73
N GLY A 49 -11.98 -4.11 9.36
CA GLY A 49 -13.09 -3.34 9.93
C GLY A 49 -13.45 -2.06 9.16
N GLU A 50 -12.58 -1.59 8.27
CA GLU A 50 -12.91 -0.46 7.39
C GLU A 50 -13.76 -0.91 6.20
N PRO A 51 -14.80 -0.15 5.82
CA PRO A 51 -15.74 -0.55 4.79
C PRO A 51 -15.23 -0.31 3.36
N ALA A 52 -14.21 0.55 3.17
CA ALA A 52 -13.78 1.02 1.85
C ALA A 52 -12.25 0.96 1.69
N TYR A 53 -11.82 0.75 0.46
CA TYR A 53 -10.42 0.92 0.08
C TYR A 53 -10.05 2.41 0.00
N ALA A 54 -8.78 2.71 0.24
CA ALA A 54 -8.16 4.00 -0.02
C ALA A 54 -6.90 3.83 -0.87
N ILE A 55 -6.56 4.84 -1.67
CA ILE A 55 -5.29 4.91 -2.39
C ILE A 55 -4.22 5.48 -1.45
N GLY A 56 -3.13 4.73 -1.28
CA GLY A 56 -1.96 5.17 -0.50
C GLY A 56 -0.90 5.87 -1.36
N TYR A 57 -0.62 5.33 -2.55
CA TYR A 57 0.29 5.97 -3.50
C TYR A 57 -0.05 5.63 -4.95
N ILE A 58 0.40 6.49 -5.85
CA ILE A 58 0.33 6.32 -7.30
C ILE A 58 1.68 6.57 -7.96
N MET A 59 1.95 5.85 -9.04
CA MET A 59 3.18 5.90 -9.81
C MET A 59 2.83 5.92 -11.30
N CYS A 60 3.62 6.63 -12.11
CA CYS A 60 3.41 6.67 -13.56
C CYS A 60 3.75 5.34 -14.22
N GLY A 61 3.06 5.06 -15.32
CA GLY A 61 3.20 3.87 -16.14
C GLY A 61 2.63 2.63 -15.47
N ALA A 62 2.31 1.64 -16.30
CA ALA A 62 2.00 0.32 -15.83
C ALA A 62 3.30 -0.38 -15.38
N ASP A 63 3.52 -0.44 -14.07
CA ASP A 63 4.59 -1.22 -13.46
C ASP A 63 6.03 -0.76 -13.81
N VAL A 64 6.23 0.55 -14.02
CA VAL A 64 7.54 1.12 -14.42
C VAL A 64 8.51 1.27 -13.24
N HIS A 65 7.99 1.51 -12.04
CA HIS A 65 8.80 1.73 -10.83
C HIS A 65 8.78 0.51 -9.91
N GLU A 66 9.87 0.29 -9.17
CA GLU A 66 9.90 -0.75 -8.14
C GLU A 66 8.89 -0.40 -7.03
N HIS A 67 8.12 -1.40 -6.61
CA HIS A 67 7.06 -1.23 -5.63
C HIS A 67 7.60 -1.55 -4.24
N PRO A 68 7.38 -0.70 -3.23
CA PRO A 68 7.59 -1.12 -1.85
C PRO A 68 6.58 -2.23 -1.49
N ILE A 69 7.05 -3.47 -1.42
CA ILE A 69 6.24 -4.67 -1.13
C ILE A 69 6.27 -4.93 0.38
N VAL A 70 5.80 -3.98 1.20
CA VAL A 70 5.70 -4.16 2.65
C VAL A 70 4.23 -4.30 3.02
N PHE A 71 3.76 -5.53 3.09
CA PHE A 71 2.37 -5.85 3.44
C PHE A 71 2.20 -6.00 4.95
N THR A 72 1.06 -5.54 5.45
CA THR A 72 0.73 -5.47 6.87
C THR A 72 -0.36 -6.48 7.20
N ARG A 73 -0.06 -7.41 8.12
CA ARG A 73 -1.07 -8.34 8.63
C ARG A 73 -2.25 -7.56 9.22
N GLY A 74 -3.48 -7.93 8.85
CA GLY A 74 -4.67 -7.19 9.25
C GLY A 74 -5.08 -6.08 8.28
N VAL A 75 -4.38 -5.91 7.16
CA VAL A 75 -4.75 -5.00 6.07
C VAL A 75 -4.95 -5.82 4.81
N ARG A 76 -5.99 -5.50 4.04
CA ARG A 76 -6.19 -6.05 2.70
C ARG A 76 -5.60 -5.07 1.70
N GLU A 77 -4.65 -5.53 0.92
CA GLU A 77 -3.80 -4.64 0.13
C GLU A 77 -3.72 -5.11 -1.31
N TYR A 78 -3.68 -4.14 -2.21
CA TYR A 78 -3.64 -4.34 -3.64
C TYR A 78 -2.59 -3.42 -4.24
N VAL A 79 -1.80 -3.97 -5.16
CA VAL A 79 -1.13 -3.17 -6.18
C VAL A 79 -1.90 -3.41 -7.48
N LEU A 80 -2.28 -2.31 -8.13
CA LEU A 80 -3.18 -2.30 -9.28
C LEU A 80 -2.52 -1.51 -10.40
N THR A 81 -2.52 -2.04 -11.61
CA THR A 81 -2.28 -1.23 -12.81
C THR A 81 -3.61 -0.78 -13.40
N GLY A 82 -3.64 0.35 -14.07
CA GLY A 82 -4.81 0.89 -14.76
C GLY A 82 -4.47 2.23 -15.38
N HIS A 83 -5.46 3.09 -15.56
CA HIS A 83 -5.24 4.45 -16.03
C HIS A 83 -6.05 5.48 -15.24
N VAL A 84 -5.61 6.73 -15.31
CA VAL A 84 -6.30 7.86 -14.67
C VAL A 84 -7.58 8.17 -15.44
N GLY A 85 -8.71 8.20 -14.76
CA GLY A 85 -9.98 8.74 -15.26
C GLY A 85 -10.43 9.97 -14.50
N ALA A 86 -11.40 10.71 -15.03
CA ALA A 86 -12.05 11.81 -14.34
C ALA A 86 -13.55 11.54 -14.13
N CYS A 87 -14.03 11.79 -12.91
CA CYS A 87 -15.45 11.84 -12.58
C CYS A 87 -15.88 13.29 -12.35
N SER A 88 -16.77 13.79 -13.21
CA SER A 88 -17.30 15.16 -13.11
C SER A 88 -18.69 15.17 -12.47
N ASN A 89 -18.85 15.92 -11.38
CA ASN A 89 -20.14 16.22 -10.78
C ASN A 89 -20.58 17.61 -11.24
N THR A 90 -21.52 17.65 -12.19
CA THR A 90 -22.01 18.90 -12.78
C THR A 90 -22.83 19.74 -11.81
N ARG A 91 -23.42 19.11 -10.78
CA ARG A 91 -24.20 19.83 -9.76
C ARG A 91 -23.30 20.65 -8.84
N THR A 92 -22.16 20.09 -8.45
CA THR A 92 -21.16 20.76 -7.59
C THR A 92 -20.05 21.43 -8.40
N GLN A 93 -20.05 21.26 -9.71
CA GLN A 93 -18.99 21.73 -10.63
C GLN A 93 -17.60 21.25 -10.20
N SER A 94 -17.50 20.00 -9.70
CA SER A 94 -16.26 19.43 -9.21
C SER A 94 -15.84 18.23 -10.05
N THR A 95 -14.53 18.08 -10.23
CA THR A 95 -13.93 16.92 -10.89
C THR A 95 -13.08 16.17 -9.89
N THR A 96 -13.11 14.83 -9.94
CA THR A 96 -12.29 13.96 -9.11
C THR A 96 -11.57 12.96 -9.99
N PHE A 97 -10.25 12.86 -9.84
CA PHE A 97 -9.47 11.83 -10.51
C PHE A 97 -9.68 10.47 -9.84
N VAL A 98 -9.88 9.44 -10.66
CA VAL A 98 -10.20 8.08 -10.22
C VAL A 98 -9.37 7.05 -10.97
N LEU A 99 -9.21 5.86 -10.40
CA LEU A 99 -8.61 4.72 -11.10
C LEU A 99 -9.65 4.05 -12.00
N LEU A 100 -9.31 3.86 -13.28
CA LEU A 100 -10.10 3.09 -14.24
C LEU A 100 -9.37 1.82 -14.67
N ASP A 101 -10.17 0.84 -15.08
CA ASP A 101 -9.74 -0.50 -15.51
C ASP A 101 -8.67 -1.14 -14.62
N PRO A 102 -8.92 -1.25 -13.29
CA PRO A 102 -7.95 -1.78 -12.36
C PRO A 102 -7.66 -3.26 -12.61
N ILE A 103 -6.39 -3.59 -12.85
CA ILE A 103 -5.87 -4.94 -12.98
C ILE A 103 -4.99 -5.24 -11.77
N PRO A 104 -5.33 -6.24 -10.94
CA PRO A 104 -4.53 -6.61 -9.77
C PRO A 104 -3.24 -7.30 -10.22
N VAL A 105 -2.12 -6.71 -9.81
CA VAL A 105 -0.78 -7.25 -10.08
C VAL A 105 -0.20 -7.90 -8.82
N VAL A 106 -0.53 -7.38 -7.64
CA VAL A 106 -0.20 -8.00 -6.35
C VAL A 106 -1.39 -7.86 -5.41
N THR A 107 -1.68 -8.91 -4.65
CA THR A 107 -2.67 -8.88 -3.58
C THR A 107 -2.07 -9.41 -2.27
N SER A 108 -2.50 -8.88 -1.13
CA SER A 108 -2.23 -9.50 0.16
C SER A 108 -3.53 -9.56 0.96
N PRO A 109 -3.95 -10.76 1.42
CA PRO A 109 -5.17 -10.90 2.18
C PRO A 109 -4.91 -10.53 3.64
N THR A 110 -5.95 -10.05 4.33
CA THR A 110 -5.90 -9.60 5.72
C THR A 110 -5.33 -10.64 6.71
N THR A 111 -5.36 -11.92 6.35
CA THR A 111 -4.92 -13.05 7.18
C THR A 111 -3.42 -13.33 7.13
N THR A 112 -2.69 -12.81 6.15
CA THR A 112 -1.23 -13.00 6.04
C THR A 112 -0.53 -11.70 5.66
N ALA A 113 0.79 -11.66 5.80
CA ALA A 113 1.62 -10.57 5.25
C ALA A 113 2.33 -11.00 3.96
N GLU A 114 2.09 -12.22 3.49
CA GLU A 114 2.66 -12.74 2.26
C GLU A 114 1.89 -12.17 1.05
N PRO A 115 2.60 -11.61 0.06
CA PRO A 115 1.98 -11.20 -1.19
C PRO A 115 1.73 -12.37 -2.14
N HIS A 116 0.59 -12.31 -2.81
CA HIS A 116 0.30 -13.08 -4.00
C HIS A 116 0.50 -12.19 -5.24
N VAL A 117 1.54 -12.49 -6.02
CA VAL A 117 1.78 -11.87 -7.33
C VAL A 117 0.90 -12.57 -8.36
N HIS A 118 0.11 -11.82 -9.12
CA HIS A 118 -0.71 -12.40 -10.17
C HIS A 118 0.14 -12.74 -11.41
N PRO A 119 -0.09 -13.91 -12.04
CA PRO A 119 0.66 -14.33 -13.23
C PRO A 119 0.39 -13.42 -14.44
N ASP A 120 -0.73 -12.71 -14.44
CA ASP A 120 -1.13 -11.75 -15.48
C ASP A 120 -0.50 -10.36 -15.27
N ALA A 121 0.42 -10.21 -14.32
CA ALA A 121 1.13 -8.96 -14.11
C ALA A 121 2.00 -8.61 -15.34
N PRO A 122 1.94 -7.36 -15.85
CA PRO A 122 2.71 -6.93 -17.02
C PRO A 122 4.23 -7.08 -16.86
N THR A 123 4.73 -7.03 -15.63
CA THR A 123 6.16 -7.15 -15.34
C THR A 123 6.41 -8.30 -14.34
N PRO A 124 7.45 -9.13 -14.53
CA PRO A 124 7.84 -10.14 -13.55
C PRO A 124 8.23 -9.49 -12.23
N ARG A 125 7.60 -9.91 -11.13
CA ARG A 125 7.91 -9.43 -9.78
C ARG A 125 8.48 -10.55 -8.94
N ASN A 126 9.66 -10.33 -8.37
CA ASN A 126 10.15 -11.16 -7.28
C ASN A 126 9.69 -10.49 -5.98
N PRO A 127 8.92 -11.14 -5.10
CA PRO A 127 8.70 -10.62 -3.77
C PRO A 127 10.06 -10.39 -3.13
N THR A 128 10.42 -9.13 -2.88
CA THR A 128 11.57 -8.82 -2.04
C THR A 128 11.18 -9.28 -0.64
N HIS A 129 11.40 -10.56 -0.34
CA HIS A 129 11.25 -11.10 0.99
C HIS A 129 12.33 -10.41 1.83
N PRO A 130 12.01 -9.46 2.74
CA PRO A 130 13.01 -9.11 3.73
C PRO A 130 13.30 -10.41 4.49
N PRO A 131 14.55 -10.76 4.83
CA PRO A 131 14.77 -11.87 5.75
C PRO A 131 13.89 -11.59 6.97
N GLN A 132 13.02 -12.55 7.31
CA GLN A 132 12.26 -12.53 8.54
C GLN A 132 13.27 -12.38 9.68
N LYS A 133 13.53 -11.15 10.10
CA LYS A 133 14.09 -10.90 11.39
C LYS A 133 12.88 -11.03 12.30
N GLU A 134 12.72 -12.23 12.88
CA GLU A 134 11.84 -12.44 14.02
C GLU A 134 11.95 -11.19 14.91
N PRO A 135 10.83 -10.51 15.22
CA PRO A 135 10.91 -9.39 16.15
C PRO A 135 11.49 -9.96 17.44
N THR A 136 12.68 -9.49 17.80
CA THR A 136 13.34 -9.85 19.04
C THR A 136 12.30 -9.74 20.15
N PRO A 137 11.99 -10.82 20.89
CA PRO A 137 10.98 -10.78 21.92
C PRO A 137 11.29 -9.60 22.84
N LEU A 138 10.28 -8.76 23.13
CA LEU A 138 10.42 -7.56 23.97
C LEU A 138 11.04 -7.86 25.36
N LEU A 139 11.05 -9.13 25.77
CA LEU A 139 11.70 -9.60 26.99
C LEU A 139 13.24 -9.56 26.97
N THR A 140 13.88 -9.44 25.81
CA THR A 140 15.35 -9.33 25.72
C THR A 140 15.82 -7.88 25.84
N ALA A 141 15.06 -6.91 25.32
CA ALA A 141 15.42 -5.48 25.37
C ALA A 141 15.39 -4.87 26.78
N VAL A 142 14.63 -5.49 27.71
CA VAL A 142 14.53 -5.02 29.11
C VAL A 142 15.72 -5.49 29.95
N ARG A 143 16.45 -6.55 29.55
CA ARG A 143 17.61 -7.03 30.32
C ARG A 143 18.88 -6.22 30.11
N GLU A 144 19.03 -5.57 28.97
CA GLU A 144 20.23 -4.77 28.65
C GLU A 144 20.22 -3.39 29.33
N HIS A 145 19.05 -2.85 29.69
CA HIS A 145 18.92 -1.56 30.38
C HIS A 145 19.14 -1.62 31.91
N ALA A 146 19.40 -2.79 32.48
CA ALA A 146 19.57 -2.95 33.93
C ALA A 146 21.03 -2.95 34.42
N ARG A 147 22.02 -2.66 33.56
CA ARG A 147 23.43 -2.52 33.97
C ARG A 147 24.07 -1.27 33.41
N SER A 148 23.51 -0.12 33.73
CA SER A 148 24.27 1.12 33.69
C SER A 148 23.67 2.10 34.69
N ASP A 149 23.98 1.93 35.98
CA ASP A 149 23.99 3.06 36.91
C ASP A 149 24.71 2.74 38.23
N GLY A 150 25.57 3.68 38.63
CA GLY A 150 26.14 3.82 39.97
C GLY A 150 27.66 3.63 40.01
N GLY A 151 28.49 4.64 40.21
CA GLY A 151 28.29 6.05 40.51
C GLY A 151 29.66 6.68 40.75
N CYS A 152 29.83 7.95 40.39
CA CYS A 152 31.03 8.73 40.65
C CYS A 152 30.79 9.61 41.89
N PRO A 153 31.65 9.59 42.93
CA PRO A 153 31.64 10.63 43.95
C PRO A 153 32.65 11.73 43.59
N ARG A 154 32.17 12.99 43.57
CA ARG A 154 33.00 14.20 43.52
C ARG A 154 33.35 14.69 44.93
N GLU A 155 34.62 15.09 45.05
CA GLU A 155 35.23 16.23 45.77
C GLU A 155 35.09 16.42 47.30
N GLY A 156 36.23 16.74 47.93
CA GLY A 156 36.29 17.46 49.21
C GLY A 156 37.62 17.33 50.00
N SER A 157 38.52 18.30 49.79
CA SER A 157 39.55 18.90 50.67
C SER A 157 40.10 18.19 51.92
N GLU A 158 41.43 18.16 52.05
CA GLU A 158 42.20 19.04 52.96
C GLU A 158 43.65 19.23 52.47
#